data_AF-I4GAU4-F1
#
_entry.id   AF-I4GAU4-F1
#
_cell.length_a   1.000
_cell.length_b   1.000
_cell.length_c   1.000
_cell.angle_alpha   90.00
_cell.angle_beta   90.00
_cell.angle_gamma   90.00
#
_symmetry.space_group_name_H-M   'P 1'
#
loop_
_entity.id
_entity.type
_entity.pdbx_description
1 polymer ?
#
loop_
_entity_poly.entity_id
_entity_poly.type
_entity_poly.pdbx_seq_one_letter_code
_entity_poly.pdbx_strand_id
1 'polypeptide(L)'
;MVAIPGGTFTMGTEDEEIERLVKIFNIERLLKKFDAEWEYACRGRNNIPARQSLCRRIRRAISTLSERKSVTVPPFFMGKYPITQAQWKAIAATAKIDIDLWTNCSNFKGDELPVERVNWYCKV
;
A
#
# COMPACT_ATOMS: atom_id res chain seq x y z
N MET A 1 4.77 -10.83 -19.95
CA MET A 1 3.36 -10.70 -19.49
C MET A 1 2.82 -12.08 -19.19
N VAL A 2 1.96 -12.23 -18.19
CA VAL A 2 1.24 -13.45 -17.84
C VAL A 2 -0.24 -13.19 -18.04
N ALA A 3 -0.94 -14.10 -18.73
CA ALA A 3 -2.38 -14.03 -18.88
C ALA A 3 -3.04 -14.60 -17.62
N ILE A 4 -3.83 -13.79 -16.93
CA ILE A 4 -4.66 -14.24 -15.82
C ILE A 4 -6.05 -14.51 -16.41
N PRO A 5 -6.53 -15.76 -16.39
CA PRO A 5 -7.86 -16.07 -16.89
C PRO A 5 -8.91 -15.36 -16.04
N GLY A 6 -10.00 -14.95 -16.69
CA GLY A 6 -11.13 -14.36 -16.00
C GLY A 6 -11.79 -15.37 -15.07
N GLY A 7 -12.39 -14.88 -14.00
CA GLY A 7 -13.05 -15.72 -13.01
C GLY A 7 -13.67 -14.91 -11.87
N THR A 8 -14.43 -15.60 -11.04
CA THR A 8 -14.96 -15.05 -9.78
C THR A 8 -14.05 -15.46 -8.65
N PHE A 9 -13.55 -14.48 -7.90
CA PHE A 9 -12.73 -14.71 -6.72
C PHE A 9 -13.33 -14.01 -5.50
N THR A 10 -13.10 -14.61 -4.34
CA THR A 10 -13.45 -14.00 -3.06
C THR A 10 -12.28 -13.14 -2.62
N MET A 11 -12.46 -11.82 -2.62
CA MET A 11 -11.47 -10.87 -2.12
C MET A 11 -11.78 -10.55 -0.66
N GLY A 12 -10.79 -10.76 0.22
CA GLY A 12 -10.92 -10.62 1.68
C GLY A 12 -10.32 -11.82 2.39
N THR A 13 -9.93 -11.65 3.66
CA THR A 13 -9.31 -12.71 4.49
C THR A 13 -10.35 -13.38 5.38
N GLU A 14 -10.07 -14.60 5.85
CA GLU A 14 -10.94 -15.29 6.81
C GLU A 14 -10.85 -14.63 8.19
N ASP A 15 -11.98 -14.51 8.91
CA ASP A 15 -12.01 -13.87 10.23
C ASP A 15 -11.07 -14.56 11.23
N GLU A 16 -10.95 -15.88 11.16
CA GLU A 16 -10.05 -16.67 12.00
C GLU A 16 -8.56 -16.33 11.77
N GLU A 17 -8.17 -16.08 10.53
CA GLU A 17 -6.80 -15.71 10.18
C GLU A 17 -6.50 -14.28 10.63
N ILE A 18 -7.48 -13.38 10.51
CA ILE A 18 -7.40 -12.02 11.06
C ILE A 18 -7.20 -12.06 12.57
N GLU A 19 -7.98 -12.87 13.30
CA GLU A 19 -7.82 -13.02 14.75
C GLU A 19 -6.44 -13.57 15.13
N ARG A 20 -5.94 -14.57 14.40
CA ARG A 20 -4.58 -15.10 14.59
C ARG A 20 -3.54 -14.00 14.37
N LEU A 21 -3.65 -13.21 13.31
CA LEU A 21 -2.70 -12.14 12.99
C LEU A 21 -2.75 -11.02 14.04
N VAL A 22 -3.95 -10.61 14.48
CA VAL A 22 -4.11 -9.62 15.56
C VAL A 22 -3.41 -10.07 16.84
N LYS A 23 -3.49 -11.37 17.15
CA LYS A 23 -2.85 -11.97 18.32
C LYS A 23 -1.33 -12.12 18.16
N ILE A 24 -0.86 -12.62 17.02
CA ILE A 24 0.58 -12.81 16.72
C ILE A 24 1.32 -11.49 16.76
N PHE A 25 0.80 -10.47 16.08
CA PHE A 25 1.43 -9.16 16.03
C PHE A 25 1.20 -8.33 17.29
N ASN A 26 0.47 -8.88 18.28
CA ASN A 26 0.12 -8.22 19.54
C ASN A 26 -0.34 -6.78 19.29
N ILE A 27 -1.21 -6.62 18.30
CA ILE A 27 -1.54 -5.32 17.70
C ILE A 27 -2.11 -4.38 18.78
N GLU A 28 -2.88 -4.92 19.72
CA GLU A 28 -3.39 -4.16 20.86
C GLU A 28 -2.29 -3.56 21.74
N ARG A 29 -1.20 -4.30 21.99
CA ARG A 29 -0.07 -3.80 22.79
C ARG A 29 0.69 -2.72 22.05
N LEU A 30 0.90 -2.89 20.74
CA LEU A 30 1.54 -1.89 19.90
C LEU A 30 0.71 -0.61 19.85
N LEU A 31 -0.60 -0.75 19.68
CA LEU A 31 -1.54 0.37 19.68
C LEU A 31 -1.52 1.14 21.01
N LYS A 32 -1.56 0.43 22.15
CA LYS A 32 -1.46 1.06 23.48
C LYS A 32 -0.14 1.80 23.67
N LYS A 33 0.98 1.24 23.20
CA LYS A 33 2.29 1.88 23.27
C LYS A 33 2.33 3.17 22.42
N PHE A 34 1.80 3.10 21.19
CA PHE A 34 1.74 4.25 20.30
C PHE A 34 0.82 5.35 20.86
N ASP A 35 -0.37 5.01 21.34
CA ASP A 35 -1.30 6.02 21.91
C ASP A 35 -0.66 6.71 23.13
N ALA A 36 0.06 5.99 23.99
CA ALA A 36 0.79 6.58 25.13
C ALA A 36 1.95 7.50 24.70
N GLU A 37 2.73 7.10 23.70
CA GLU A 37 3.79 7.94 23.12
C GLU A 37 3.21 9.20 22.45
N TRP A 38 2.08 9.07 21.75
CA TRP A 38 1.36 10.19 21.16
C TRP A 38 0.83 11.14 22.23
N GLU A 39 0.15 10.65 23.27
CA GLU A 39 -0.33 11.49 24.38
C GLU A 39 0.81 12.28 25.04
N TYR A 40 1.96 11.62 25.26
CA TYR A 40 3.16 12.30 25.76
C TYR A 40 3.66 13.39 24.80
N ALA A 41 3.78 13.08 23.51
CA ALA A 41 4.24 14.03 22.48
C ALA A 41 3.25 15.19 22.21
N CYS A 42 1.97 15.00 22.58
CA CYS A 42 0.91 15.98 22.44
C CYS A 42 0.74 16.88 23.69
N ARG A 43 1.28 16.51 24.85
CA ARG A 43 1.27 17.38 26.05
C ARG A 43 1.98 18.70 25.74
N GLY A 44 1.22 19.79 25.71
CA GLY A 44 1.73 21.16 25.56
C GLY A 44 1.53 21.81 24.19
N ARG A 45 0.90 21.16 23.21
CA ARG A 45 0.53 21.80 21.93
C ARG A 45 -0.98 22.07 21.87
N ASN A 46 -1.38 23.34 22.04
CA ASN A 46 -2.78 23.78 22.13
C ASN A 46 -3.57 23.75 20.80
N ASN A 47 -3.04 23.14 19.74
CA ASN A 47 -3.75 23.05 18.47
C ASN A 47 -3.29 21.83 17.66
N ILE A 48 -3.62 20.63 18.15
CA ILE A 48 -3.37 19.39 17.41
C ILE A 48 -4.67 19.02 16.71
N PRO A 49 -4.77 19.15 15.38
CA PRO A 49 -5.96 18.72 14.67
C PRO A 49 -6.15 17.24 14.93
N ALA A 50 -7.39 16.84 15.21
CA ALA A 50 -7.79 15.48 15.53
C ALA A 50 -7.36 14.51 14.42
N ARG A 51 -6.11 14.04 14.50
CA ARG A 51 -5.61 12.94 13.72
C ARG A 51 -6.32 11.72 14.30
N GLN A 52 -7.45 11.36 13.69
CA GLN A 52 -8.29 10.22 14.06
C GLN A 52 -7.38 9.08 14.54
N SER A 53 -7.58 8.63 15.79
CA SER A 53 -6.60 7.76 16.49
C SER A 53 -6.13 6.64 15.57
N LEU A 54 -4.82 6.34 15.59
CA LEU A 54 -4.22 5.29 14.75
C LEU A 54 -5.01 3.97 14.90
N CYS A 55 -5.47 3.68 16.13
CA CYS A 55 -6.45 2.66 16.46
C CYS A 55 -7.71 2.65 15.58
N ARG A 56 -8.36 3.80 15.35
CA ARG A 56 -9.56 3.90 14.49
C ARG A 56 -9.23 3.59 13.03
N ARG A 57 -8.09 4.07 12.53
CA ARG A 57 -7.66 3.80 11.15
C ARG A 57 -7.32 2.32 10.96
N ILE A 58 -6.63 1.73 11.92
CA ILE A 58 -6.28 0.30 11.91
C ILE A 58 -7.55 -0.55 12.03
N ARG A 59 -8.48 -0.24 12.95
CA ARG A 59 -9.77 -0.95 13.02
C ARG A 59 -10.56 -0.84 11.73
N ARG A 60 -10.61 0.35 11.11
CA ARG A 60 -11.30 0.54 9.83
C ARG A 60 -10.64 -0.26 8.72
N ALA A 61 -9.30 -0.26 8.66
CA ALA A 61 -8.53 -1.05 7.68
C ALA A 61 -8.76 -2.56 7.86
N ILE A 62 -8.72 -3.06 9.10
CA ILE A 62 -9.00 -4.46 9.43
C ILE A 62 -10.44 -4.82 9.05
N SER A 63 -11.41 -3.96 9.37
CA SER A 63 -12.82 -4.16 9.00
C SER A 63 -13.05 -4.18 7.48
N THR A 64 -12.29 -3.40 6.70
CA THR A 64 -12.36 -3.48 5.23
C THR A 64 -11.70 -4.73 4.66
N LEU A 65 -10.77 -5.36 5.38
CA LEU A 65 -10.11 -6.60 4.96
C LEU A 65 -10.91 -7.86 5.34
N SER A 66 -11.74 -7.78 6.39
CA SER A 66 -12.63 -8.87 6.81
C SER A 66 -13.89 -9.01 5.95
N GLU A 67 -14.31 -7.96 5.26
CA GLU A 67 -15.49 -8.00 4.41
C GLU A 67 -15.20 -8.77 3.11
N ARG A 68 -15.50 -10.08 3.09
CA ARG A 68 -15.38 -10.91 1.88
C ARG A 68 -16.35 -10.43 0.81
N LYS A 69 -15.82 -10.03 -0.34
CA LYS A 69 -16.61 -9.66 -1.53
C LYS A 69 -16.30 -10.60 -2.67
N SER A 70 -17.35 -11.11 -3.31
CA SER A 70 -17.22 -11.80 -4.58
C SER A 70 -16.95 -10.77 -5.68
N VAL A 71 -15.79 -10.88 -6.31
CA VAL A 71 -15.39 -10.00 -7.40
C VAL A 71 -15.25 -10.85 -8.66
N THR A 72 -15.94 -10.44 -9.71
CA THR A 72 -15.80 -11.06 -11.04
C THR A 72 -14.92 -10.18 -11.90
N VAL A 73 -13.82 -10.73 -12.42
CA VAL A 73 -12.86 -9.98 -13.22
C VAL A 73 -12.69 -10.63 -14.58
N PRO A 74 -12.71 -9.85 -15.68
CA PRO A 74 -12.46 -10.37 -17.02
C PRO A 74 -11.00 -10.82 -17.17
N PRO A 75 -10.67 -11.64 -18.18
CA PRO A 75 -9.28 -12.00 -18.47
C PRO A 75 -8.43 -10.76 -18.73
N PHE A 76 -7.24 -10.70 -18.13
CA PHE A 76 -6.32 -9.58 -18.31
C PHE A 76 -4.86 -10.04 -18.25
N PHE A 77 -3.95 -9.20 -18.74
CA PHE A 77 -2.52 -9.45 -18.69
C PHE A 77 -1.87 -8.72 -17.51
N MET A 78 -0.99 -9.39 -16.79
CA MET A 78 -0.19 -8.80 -15.72
C MET A 78 1.31 -9.01 -15.99
N GLY A 79 2.15 -8.07 -15.55
CA GLY A 79 3.60 -8.27 -15.53
C GLY A 79 3.98 -9.43 -14.61
N LYS A 80 4.88 -10.32 -15.06
CA LYS A 80 5.41 -11.40 -14.20
C LYS A 80 6.29 -10.84 -13.09
N TYR A 81 6.97 -9.73 -13.37
CA TYR A 81 7.90 -9.06 -12.48
C TYR A 81 7.50 -7.59 -12.36
N PRO A 82 7.84 -6.93 -11.24
CA PRO A 82 7.72 -5.49 -11.11
C PRO A 82 8.49 -4.76 -12.22
N ILE A 83 8.08 -3.53 -12.53
CA ILE A 83 8.77 -2.69 -13.50
C ILE A 83 10.17 -2.38 -12.96
N THR A 84 11.18 -2.62 -13.79
CA THR A 84 12.58 -2.42 -13.41
C THR A 84 13.03 -0.98 -13.62
N GLN A 85 14.12 -0.59 -12.95
CA GLN A 85 14.68 0.76 -13.08
C GLN A 85 15.13 1.07 -14.50
N ALA A 86 15.69 0.09 -15.21
CA ALA A 86 16.05 0.27 -16.62
C ALA A 86 14.82 0.54 -17.50
N GLN A 87 13.73 -0.21 -17.28
CA GLN A 87 12.48 -0.03 -18.04
C GLN A 87 11.84 1.34 -17.76
N TRP A 88 11.84 1.78 -16.49
CA TRP A 88 11.33 3.10 -16.11
C TRP A 88 12.14 4.24 -16.72
N LYS A 89 13.48 4.16 -16.72
CA LYS A 89 14.34 5.16 -17.37
C LYS A 89 14.04 5.28 -18.87
N ALA A 90 13.84 4.16 -19.57
CA ALA A 90 13.50 4.16 -20.99
C ALA A 90 12.14 4.83 -21.26
N ILE A 91 11.14 4.56 -20.42
CA ILE A 91 9.81 5.20 -20.53
C ILE A 91 9.89 6.68 -20.18
N ALA A 92 10.55 7.06 -19.09
CA ALA A 92 10.69 8.44 -18.65
C ALA A 92 11.46 9.30 -19.66
N ALA A 93 12.43 8.73 -20.40
CA ALA A 93 13.10 9.42 -21.49
C ALA A 93 12.19 9.67 -22.72
N THR A 94 11.19 8.81 -22.93
CA THR A 94 10.30 8.82 -24.09
C THR A 94 9.02 9.64 -23.83
N ALA A 95 8.48 9.56 -22.63
CA ALA A 95 7.16 10.07 -22.25
C ALA A 95 7.19 11.55 -21.82
N LYS A 96 7.74 12.44 -22.67
CA LYS A 96 7.62 13.90 -22.49
C LYS A 96 6.27 14.48 -22.91
N ILE A 97 5.28 13.63 -23.18
CA ILE A 97 4.08 14.01 -23.95
C ILE A 97 3.04 14.73 -23.09
N ASP A 98 3.02 14.51 -21.75
CA ASP A 98 2.09 15.23 -20.86
C ASP A 98 2.58 15.47 -19.41
N ILE A 99 3.53 14.66 -18.89
CA ILE A 99 4.01 14.79 -17.50
C ILE A 99 5.51 14.55 -17.45
N ASP A 100 6.27 15.42 -16.79
CA ASP A 100 7.70 15.21 -16.55
C ASP A 100 7.91 14.07 -15.55
N LEU A 101 8.37 12.93 -16.06
CA LEU A 101 8.63 11.75 -15.26
C LEU A 101 10.04 11.82 -14.66
N TRP A 102 10.10 11.93 -13.34
CA TRP A 102 11.37 11.89 -12.63
C TRP A 102 12.07 10.53 -12.85
N THR A 103 13.28 10.58 -13.41
CA THR A 103 14.03 9.38 -13.84
C THR A 103 14.65 8.60 -12.68
N ASN A 104 14.79 9.22 -11.50
CA ASN A 104 15.54 8.67 -10.37
C ASN A 104 14.72 8.61 -9.07
N CYS A 105 13.54 7.98 -9.10
CA CYS A 105 12.64 7.86 -7.94
C CYS A 105 13.12 6.84 -6.89
N SER A 106 13.81 5.78 -7.31
CA SER A 106 14.16 4.65 -6.43
C SER A 106 15.28 5.01 -5.45
N ASN A 107 15.19 4.53 -4.20
CA ASN A 107 16.26 4.68 -3.23
C ASN A 107 17.35 3.64 -3.46
N PHE A 108 16.94 2.38 -3.65
CA PHE A 108 17.85 1.31 -4.08
C PHE A 108 18.27 1.53 -5.53
N LYS A 109 19.54 1.29 -5.85
CA LYS A 109 20.09 1.44 -7.21
C LYS A 109 20.45 0.09 -7.79
N GLY A 110 19.92 -0.19 -8.97
CA GLY A 110 20.22 -1.39 -9.74
C GLY A 110 19.24 -1.53 -10.90
N ASP A 111 19.74 -1.82 -12.09
CA ASP A 111 18.91 -1.83 -13.30
C ASP A 111 17.90 -2.98 -13.33
N GLU A 112 18.18 -4.07 -12.62
CA GLU A 112 17.29 -5.22 -12.43
C GLU A 112 16.38 -5.11 -11.18
N LEU A 113 16.57 -4.07 -10.37
CA LEU A 113 15.76 -3.86 -9.17
C LEU A 113 14.42 -3.22 -9.52
N PRO A 114 13.38 -3.49 -8.71
CA PRO A 114 12.09 -2.82 -8.87
C PRO A 114 12.25 -1.31 -8.68
N VAL A 115 11.41 -0.56 -9.39
CA VAL A 115 11.25 0.87 -9.14
C VAL A 115 10.34 1.07 -7.93
N GLU A 116 10.75 1.98 -7.04
CA GLU A 116 10.00 2.33 -5.84
C GLU A 116 9.82 3.85 -5.72
N ARG A 117 8.95 4.29 -4.80
CA ARG A 117 8.64 5.70 -4.53
C ARG A 117 8.04 6.47 -5.72
N VAL A 118 7.39 5.76 -6.64
CA VAL A 118 6.56 6.41 -7.67
C VAL A 118 5.29 6.92 -7.01
N ASN A 119 4.98 8.20 -7.19
CA ASN A 119 3.74 8.77 -6.70
C ASN A 119 2.59 8.53 -7.72
N TRP A 120 1.34 8.55 -7.26
CA TRP A 120 0.18 8.33 -8.12
C TRP A 120 -0.10 9.47 -9.11
N TYR A 121 0.41 10.68 -8.82
CA TYR A 121 0.26 11.86 -9.67
C TYR A 121 1.22 11.85 -10.87
N CYS A 122 2.25 11.01 -10.85
CA CYS A 122 3.19 10.76 -11.94
C CYS A 122 2.65 9.74 -12.97
N LYS A 123 1.34 9.47 -13.02
CA LYS A 123 0.77 8.56 -14.01
C LYS A 123 0.47 9.28 -15.32
N VAL A 124 1.08 8.75 -16.39
CA VAL A 124 0.73 8.91 -17.82
C VAL A 124 -0.76 8.63 -18.05
#